data_AF-A0A538AYN0-F1
#
_entry.id   AF-A0A538AYN0-F1
#
_cell.length_a   1.000
_cell.length_b   1.000
_cell.length_c   1.000
_cell.angle_alpha   90.00
_cell.angle_beta   90.00
_cell.angle_gamma   90.00
#
_symmetry.space_group_name_H-M   'P 1'
#
loop_
_entity.id
_entity.type
_entity.pdbx_description
1 polymer ?
#
loop_
_entity_poly.entity_id
_entity_poly.type
_entity_poly.pdbx_seq_one_letter_code
_entity_poly.pdbx_strand_id
1 'polypeptide(L)'
;AISPHQLERTPLLMMARTTNPAFFDAVITAWREAGIAAAPLEVAEPSVEHLLLAVAAGAGAALVPASTERRYATPGVVFLPLSSCSPACQVVVISHPERTGTATSAFLQMARAVSTPVREVELTVAG
;
A
#
# COMPACT_ATOMS: atom_id res chain seq x y z
N ALA A 1 -4.65 14.92 9.98
CA ALA A 1 -4.61 13.45 10.09
C ALA A 1 -5.95 12.96 10.63
N ILE A 2 -6.42 11.78 10.22
CA ILE A 2 -7.71 11.20 10.61
C ILE A 2 -7.51 9.89 11.37
N SER A 3 -8.26 9.68 12.44
CA SER A 3 -8.20 8.42 13.19
C SER A 3 -8.95 7.32 12.45
N PRO A 4 -8.39 6.10 12.37
CA PRO A 4 -9.09 4.90 11.91
C PRO A 4 -10.54 4.74 12.43
N HIS A 5 -10.80 5.01 13.70
CA HIS A 5 -12.14 4.91 14.30
C HIS A 5 -13.16 5.87 13.69
N GLN A 6 -12.71 7.01 13.15
CA GLN A 6 -13.60 7.98 12.49
C GLN A 6 -14.12 7.46 11.14
N LEU A 7 -13.50 6.39 10.61
CA LEU A 7 -13.86 5.78 9.34
C LEU A 7 -14.84 4.61 9.49
N GLU A 8 -15.17 4.17 10.71
CA GLU A 8 -16.01 2.98 10.95
C GLU A 8 -17.41 3.06 10.34
N ARG A 9 -17.94 4.28 10.16
CA ARG A 9 -19.24 4.52 9.54
C ARG A 9 -19.16 4.91 8.07
N THR A 10 -17.96 4.96 7.51
CA THR A 10 -17.70 5.32 6.12
C THR A 10 -17.36 4.05 5.34
N PRO A 11 -17.98 3.79 4.18
CA PRO A 11 -17.53 2.70 3.32
C PRO A 11 -16.05 2.86 2.99
N LEU A 12 -15.23 1.89 3.38
CA LEU A 12 -13.79 1.89 3.15
C LEU A 12 -13.47 1.07 1.92
N LEU A 13 -13.05 1.74 0.85
CA LEU A 13 -12.66 1.13 -0.40
C LEU A 13 -11.19 0.74 -0.38
N MET A 14 -10.88 -0.46 -0.86
CA MET A 14 -9.51 -0.94 -1.06
C MET A 14 -9.39 -1.71 -2.36
N MET A 15 -8.19 -1.72 -2.95
CA MET A 15 -7.91 -2.67 -4.03
C MET A 15 -8.01 -4.09 -3.51
N ALA A 16 -8.45 -5.00 -4.38
CA ALA A 16 -8.57 -6.40 -4.03
C ALA A 16 -7.26 -6.97 -3.47
N ARG A 17 -7.36 -7.92 -2.53
CA ARG A 17 -6.18 -8.55 -1.92
C ARG A 17 -5.26 -9.17 -2.96
N THR A 18 -5.80 -9.67 -4.07
CA THR A 18 -5.05 -10.25 -5.20
C THR A 18 -4.15 -9.24 -5.93
N THR A 19 -4.48 -7.95 -5.90
CA THR A 19 -3.70 -6.88 -6.54
C THR A 19 -2.53 -6.44 -5.68
N ASN A 20 -2.73 -6.29 -4.37
CA ASN A 20 -1.67 -5.89 -3.45
C ASN A 20 -1.84 -6.58 -2.08
N PRO A 21 -1.42 -7.86 -1.97
CA PRO A 21 -1.60 -8.64 -0.74
C PRO A 21 -0.92 -8.00 0.46
N ALA A 22 0.30 -7.48 0.28
CA ALA A 22 1.10 -6.90 1.35
C ALA A 22 0.44 -5.66 1.98
N PHE A 23 -0.12 -4.77 1.16
CA PHE A 23 -0.84 -3.60 1.66
C PHE A 23 -2.18 -4.00 2.30
N PHE A 24 -2.92 -4.90 1.65
CA PHE A 24 -4.21 -5.37 2.17
C PHE A 24 -4.04 -6.00 3.56
N ASP A 25 -3.11 -6.95 3.69
CA ASP A 25 -2.85 -7.67 4.94
C ASP A 25 -2.32 -6.72 6.04
N ALA A 26 -1.52 -5.71 5.68
CA ALA A 26 -1.06 -4.70 6.64
C ALA A 26 -2.22 -3.86 7.20
N VAL A 27 -3.18 -3.46 6.35
CA VAL A 27 -4.37 -2.72 6.79
C VAL A 27 -5.24 -3.57 7.70
N ILE A 28 -5.55 -4.81 7.29
CA ILE A 28 -6.40 -5.72 8.08
C ILE A 28 -5.75 -6.01 9.44
N THR A 29 -4.45 -6.24 9.48
CA THR A 29 -3.70 -6.43 10.73
C THR A 29 -3.81 -5.19 11.62
N ALA A 30 -3.55 -3.99 11.09
CA ALA A 30 -3.64 -2.75 11.85
C ALA A 30 -5.05 -2.47 12.38
N TRP A 31 -6.09 -2.75 11.60
CA TRP A 31 -7.48 -2.60 12.03
C TRP A 31 -7.82 -3.56 13.15
N ARG A 32 -7.41 -4.82 13.02
CA ARG A 32 -7.61 -5.84 14.06
C ARG A 32 -6.92 -5.44 15.36
N GLU A 33 -5.67 -4.97 15.30
CA GLU A 33 -4.92 -4.51 16.47
C GLU A 33 -5.55 -3.27 17.13
N ALA A 34 -6.17 -2.40 16.34
CA ALA A 34 -6.92 -1.23 16.82
C ALA A 34 -8.34 -1.56 17.31
N GLY A 35 -8.79 -2.83 17.23
CA GLY A 35 -10.15 -3.23 17.61
C GLY A 35 -11.24 -2.75 16.64
N ILE A 36 -10.87 -2.40 15.41
CA ILE A 36 -11.79 -1.89 14.41
C ILE A 36 -12.41 -3.07 13.65
N ALA A 37 -13.73 -3.19 13.73
CA ALA A 37 -14.48 -4.28 13.13
C ALA A 37 -14.87 -4.06 11.65
N ALA A 38 -14.57 -2.88 11.09
CA ALA A 38 -14.93 -2.53 9.72
C ALA A 38 -14.14 -3.35 8.70
N ALA A 39 -14.84 -4.12 7.86
CA ALA A 39 -14.24 -4.81 6.72
C ALA A 39 -14.19 -3.87 5.50
N PRO A 40 -13.03 -3.75 4.82
CA PRO A 40 -12.94 -2.99 3.58
C PRO A 40 -13.81 -3.60 2.46
N LEU A 41 -14.37 -2.74 1.62
CA LEU A 41 -15.00 -3.09 0.37
C LEU A 41 -13.93 -3.14 -0.72
N GLU A 42 -13.73 -4.34 -1.29
CA GLU A 42 -12.80 -4.53 -2.39
C GLU A 42 -13.37 -3.96 -3.69
N VAL A 43 -12.61 -3.10 -4.35
CA VAL A 43 -12.93 -2.60 -5.68
C VAL A 43 -12.48 -3.63 -6.72
N ALA A 44 -13.36 -3.94 -7.67
CA ALA A 44 -13.11 -4.97 -8.69
C ALA A 44 -11.95 -4.63 -9.63
N GLU A 45 -11.79 -3.35 -9.94
CA GLU A 45 -10.76 -2.88 -10.88
C GLU A 45 -9.40 -2.71 -10.17
N PRO A 46 -8.31 -3.36 -10.67
CA PRO A 46 -7.01 -3.37 -10.03
C PRO A 46 -6.18 -2.10 -10.34
N SER A 47 -6.77 -0.93 -10.16
CA SER A 47 -6.16 0.36 -10.49
C SER A 47 -6.44 1.42 -9.43
N VAL A 48 -5.40 2.17 -9.08
CA VAL A 48 -5.49 3.29 -8.13
C VAL A 48 -6.40 4.37 -8.69
N GLU A 49 -6.35 4.63 -9.99
CA GLU A 49 -7.20 5.61 -10.67
C GLU A 49 -8.68 5.25 -10.51
N HIS A 50 -9.07 3.98 -10.70
CA HIS A 50 -10.44 3.53 -10.50
C HIS A 50 -10.89 3.67 -9.04
N LEU A 51 -10.02 3.33 -8.10
CA LEU A 51 -10.27 3.53 -6.66
C LEU A 51 -10.51 5.02 -6.34
N LEU A 52 -9.69 5.93 -6.87
CA LEU A 52 -9.83 7.37 -6.66
C LEU A 52 -11.08 7.94 -7.33
N LEU A 53 -11.44 7.44 -8.52
CA LEU A 53 -12.69 7.82 -9.20
C LEU A 53 -13.91 7.37 -8.41
N ALA A 54 -13.89 6.19 -7.79
CA ALA A 54 -14.97 5.74 -6.91
C ALA A 54 -15.13 6.65 -5.68
N VAL A 55 -14.03 7.11 -5.08
CA VAL A 55 -14.04 8.12 -4.00
C VAL A 55 -14.63 9.44 -4.50
N ALA A 56 -14.17 9.94 -5.65
CA ALA A 56 -14.68 11.18 -6.24
C ALA A 56 -16.18 11.10 -6.57
N ALA A 57 -16.68 9.90 -6.92
CA ALA A 57 -18.09 9.62 -7.14
C ALA A 57 -18.91 9.47 -5.85
N GLY A 58 -18.30 9.57 -4.67
CA GLY A 58 -18.97 9.50 -3.38
C GLY A 58 -19.22 8.08 -2.86
N ALA A 59 -18.54 7.06 -3.41
CA ALA A 59 -18.71 5.68 -2.95
C ALA A 59 -18.15 5.42 -1.54
N GLY A 60 -17.34 6.34 -0.99
CA GLY A 60 -16.77 6.23 0.35
C GLY A 60 -15.39 6.87 0.45
N ALA A 61 -14.59 6.40 1.40
CA ALA A 61 -13.19 6.76 1.55
C ALA A 61 -12.29 5.60 1.13
N ALA A 62 -11.10 5.88 0.60
CA ALA A 62 -10.15 4.83 0.22
C ALA A 62 -8.91 4.84 1.12
N LEU A 63 -8.41 3.64 1.44
CA LEU A 63 -7.09 3.48 2.04
C LEU A 63 -6.05 3.24 0.95
N VAL A 64 -5.01 4.07 0.94
CA VAL A 64 -3.94 4.03 -0.06
C VAL A 64 -2.56 4.17 0.59
N PRO A 65 -1.49 3.64 -0.03
CA PRO A 65 -0.14 3.95 0.38
C PRO A 65 0.16 5.45 0.29
N ALA A 66 1.03 5.97 1.16
CA ALA A 66 1.41 7.39 1.15
C ALA A 66 2.07 7.84 -0.17
N SER A 67 2.64 6.91 -0.95
CA SER A 67 3.19 7.21 -2.28
C SER A 67 2.13 7.62 -3.29
N THR A 68 0.85 7.23 -3.09
CA THR A 68 -0.27 7.56 -3.98
C THR A 68 -0.50 9.06 -4.07
N GLU A 69 -0.47 9.78 -2.95
CA GLU A 69 -0.67 11.24 -2.90
C GLU A 69 0.35 11.99 -3.78
N ARG A 70 1.59 11.49 -3.86
CA ARG A 70 2.64 12.10 -4.69
C ARG A 70 2.50 11.81 -6.18
N ARG A 71 1.77 10.74 -6.54
CA ARG A 71 1.71 10.25 -7.93
C ARG A 71 0.38 10.52 -8.61
N TYR A 72 -0.66 10.82 -7.83
CA TYR A 72 -2.03 10.99 -8.32
C TYR A 72 -2.66 12.26 -7.79
N ALA A 73 -3.36 12.96 -8.68
CA ALA A 73 -4.24 14.06 -8.34
C ALA A 73 -5.58 13.83 -9.05
N THR A 74 -6.64 13.62 -8.27
CA THR A 74 -8.00 13.40 -8.79
C THR A 74 -8.91 14.51 -8.26
N PRO A 75 -9.56 15.31 -9.13
CA PRO A 75 -10.52 16.31 -8.70
C PRO A 75 -11.60 15.71 -7.80
N GLY A 76 -11.91 16.39 -6.69
CA GLY A 76 -12.87 15.91 -5.70
C GLY A 76 -12.30 14.91 -4.68
N VAL A 77 -11.02 14.57 -4.75
CA VAL A 77 -10.35 13.72 -3.74
C VAL A 77 -9.36 14.55 -2.91
N VAL A 78 -9.40 14.34 -1.60
CA VAL A 78 -8.43 14.91 -0.65
C VAL A 78 -7.73 13.76 0.05
N PHE A 79 -6.39 13.77 0.06
CA PHE A 79 -5.60 12.82 0.82
C PHE A 79 -5.44 13.29 2.25
N LEU A 80 -5.77 12.43 3.21
CA LEU A 80 -5.62 12.70 4.63
C LEU A 80 -4.74 11.61 5.25
N PRO A 81 -3.66 11.96 5.97
CA PRO A 81 -2.83 10.96 6.63
C PRO A 81 -3.61 10.31 7.77
N LEU A 82 -3.40 9.00 8.00
CA LEU A 82 -3.93 8.32 9.17
C LEU A 82 -3.15 8.73 10.43
N SER A 83 -3.87 9.01 11.51
CA SER A 83 -3.30 9.19 12.85
C SER A 83 -3.37 7.87 13.62
N SER A 84 -2.26 7.45 14.23
CA SER A 84 -2.12 6.18 14.97
C SER A 84 -2.47 4.92 14.16
N CYS A 85 -1.90 3.76 14.51
CA CYS A 85 -2.17 2.49 13.81
C CYS A 85 -2.01 2.57 12.28
N SER A 86 -1.05 3.37 11.79
CA SER A 86 -0.81 3.52 10.36
C SER A 86 -0.29 2.19 9.79
N PRO A 87 -1.03 1.55 8.86
CA PRO A 87 -0.58 0.32 8.24
C PRO A 87 0.76 0.54 7.55
N ALA A 88 1.72 -0.34 7.82
CA ALA A 88 3.03 -0.31 7.18
C ALA A 88 3.22 -1.58 6.36
N CYS A 89 3.50 -1.42 5.07
CA CYS A 89 3.93 -2.50 4.19
C CYS A 89 5.32 -2.19 3.64
N GLN A 90 6.18 -3.20 3.55
CA GLN A 90 7.54 -3.05 3.04
C GLN A 90 7.55 -3.03 1.51
N VAL A 91 8.39 -2.18 0.94
CA VAL A 91 8.74 -2.23 -0.49
C VAL A 91 10.04 -3.01 -0.61
N VAL A 92 10.03 -4.08 -1.40
CA VAL A 92 11.18 -4.97 -1.58
C VAL A 92 11.64 -4.98 -3.03
N VAL A 93 12.95 -5.16 -3.23
CA VAL A 93 13.53 -5.43 -4.54
C VAL A 93 13.95 -6.89 -4.57
N ILE A 94 13.48 -7.62 -5.58
CA ILE A 94 13.85 -9.02 -5.80
C ILE A 94 14.68 -9.09 -7.08
N SER A 95 15.87 -9.67 -6.97
CA SER A 95 16.76 -9.90 -8.11
C SER A 95 17.23 -11.36 -8.10
N HIS A 96 17.42 -11.93 -9.29
CA HIS A 96 18.04 -13.24 -9.43
C HIS A 96 19.54 -13.14 -9.11
N PRO A 97 20.11 -14.03 -8.26
CA PRO A 97 21.51 -13.95 -7.86
C PRO A 97 22.47 -13.98 -9.06
N GLU A 98 22.18 -14.80 -10.06
CA GLU A 98 22.99 -14.91 -11.28
C GLU A 98 22.78 -13.79 -12.32
N ARG A 99 21.86 -12.83 -12.11
CA ARG A 99 21.66 -11.72 -13.06
C ARG A 99 22.61 -10.56 -12.75
N THR A 100 23.81 -10.63 -13.31
CA THR A 100 24.94 -9.71 -13.05
C THR A 100 25.13 -8.61 -14.12
N GLY A 101 24.09 -8.30 -14.90
CA GLY A 101 24.17 -7.24 -15.92
C GLY A 101 24.48 -5.87 -15.29
N THR A 102 25.27 -5.05 -15.99
CA THR A 102 25.72 -3.73 -15.50
C THR A 102 24.58 -2.83 -15.04
N ALA A 103 23.46 -2.82 -15.79
CA ALA A 103 22.26 -2.07 -15.42
C ALA A 103 21.61 -2.58 -14.12
N THR A 104 21.54 -3.91 -13.91
CA THR A 104 21.00 -4.51 -12.69
C THR A 104 21.86 -4.14 -11.49
N SER A 105 23.19 -4.29 -11.61
CA SER A 105 24.13 -3.93 -10.54
C SER A 105 24.05 -2.44 -10.18
N ALA A 106 23.99 -1.56 -11.19
CA ALA A 106 23.85 -0.12 -10.97
C ALA A 106 22.52 0.23 -10.28
N PHE A 107 21.41 -0.38 -10.71
CA PHE A 107 20.11 -0.18 -10.07
C PHE A 107 20.09 -0.66 -8.62
N LEU A 108 20.64 -1.85 -8.33
CA LEU A 108 20.72 -2.37 -6.97
C LEU A 108 21.59 -1.50 -6.07
N GLN A 109 22.70 -0.97 -6.59
CA GLN A 109 23.53 0.00 -5.87
C GLN A 109 22.77 1.28 -5.55
N MET A 110 22.05 1.84 -6.53
CA MET A 110 21.20 3.02 -6.31
C MET A 110 20.09 2.74 -5.29
N ALA A 111 19.40 1.61 -5.41
CA ALA A 111 18.34 1.22 -4.48
C ALA A 111 18.85 1.11 -3.04
N ARG A 112 20.04 0.54 -2.83
CA ARG A 112 20.70 0.48 -1.51
C ARG A 112 21.04 1.86 -0.95
N ALA A 113 21.45 2.79 -1.81
CA ALA A 113 21.83 4.15 -1.38
C ALA A 113 20.63 4.98 -0.90
N VAL A 114 19.42 4.72 -1.43
CA VAL A 114 18.21 5.48 -1.10
C VAL A 114 17.29 4.80 -0.07
N SER A 115 17.65 3.61 0.41
CA SER A 115 16.87 2.84 1.38
C SER A 115 17.48 2.93 2.78
N THR A 116 16.64 2.90 3.81
CA THR A 116 17.05 3.00 5.22
C THR A 116 16.33 1.93 6.05
N PRO A 117 17.03 1.25 6.97
CA PRO A 117 18.14 0.33 6.68
C PRO A 117 17.69 -0.84 5.79
N VAL A 118 18.54 -1.23 4.83
CA VAL A 118 18.29 -2.39 3.95
C VAL A 118 18.47 -3.68 4.74
N ARG A 119 17.44 -4.53 4.75
CA ARG A 119 17.57 -5.92 5.17
C ARG A 119 17.72 -6.79 3.93
N GLU A 120 18.92 -7.30 3.70
CA GLU A 120 19.13 -8.34 2.70
C GLU A 120 18.65 -9.68 3.25
N VAL A 121 17.90 -10.40 2.43
CA VAL A 121 17.41 -11.73 2.74
C VAL A 121 17.61 -12.59 1.49
N GLU A 122 18.35 -13.69 1.63
CA GLU A 122 18.35 -14.73 0.62
C GLU A 122 17.00 -15.44 0.67
N LEU A 123 16.25 -15.33 -0.42
CA LEU A 123 14.98 -16.05 -0.57
C LEU A 123 15.30 -17.50 -0.94
N THR A 124 15.38 -18.38 0.05
CA THR A 124 15.38 -19.82 -0.20
C THR A 124 13.97 -20.23 -0.58
N VAL A 125 13.78 -20.61 -1.85
CA VAL A 125 12.54 -21.27 -2.26
C VAL A 125 12.54 -22.66 -1.60
N ALA A 126 11.66 -22.88 -0.62
CA ALA A 126 11.36 -24.22 -0.15
C ALA A 126 10.74 -24.97 -1.34
N GLY A 127 11.48 -25.94 -1.87
CA GLY A 127 11.03 -26.81 -2.96
C GLY A 127 9.89 -27.73 -2.55
#